data_AF-A0A8S2PTH6-F1
#
_entry.id   AF-A0A8S2PTH6-F1
#
_cell.length_a   1.000
_cell.length_b   1.000
_cell.length_c   1.000
_cell.angle_alpha   90.00
_cell.angle_beta   90.00
_cell.angle_gamma   90.00
#
_symmetry.space_group_name_H-M   'P 1'
#
loop_
_entity.id
_entity.type
_entity.pdbx_description
1 polymer ?
#
loop_
_entity_poly.entity_id
_entity_poly.type
_entity_poly.pdbx_seq_one_letter_code
_entity_poly.pdbx_strand_id
1 'polypeptide(L)'
;MLVTIIIPMIITHILLQRNRQKYIDSNRKADIWLVRLFVHNGFAVYGTWLYLATLLNLSVWVSRIYNRNSQSVTDVSTASLSLVLVGVVIYFVCENFIFYSSMAYTFLPWFVLIFGLSGVVSKNANRTDVSNKNKSFALALLIICCGLFAIRLILFIVRYITRKIPTIRDP
;
A
#
# COMPACT_ATOMS: atom_id res chain seq x y z
N MET A 1 1.11 9.49 0.43
CA MET A 1 0.94 8.13 -0.12
C MET A 1 0.20 8.15 -1.46
N LEU A 2 -1.08 8.55 -1.51
CA LEU A 2 -1.89 8.39 -2.72
C LEU A 2 -1.40 9.23 -3.90
N VAL A 3 -1.03 10.49 -3.69
CA VAL A 3 -0.55 11.39 -4.76
C VAL A 3 0.72 10.85 -5.42
N THR A 4 1.70 10.41 -4.63
CA THR A 4 2.99 9.89 -5.10
C THR A 4 2.87 8.54 -5.81
N ILE A 5 1.77 7.81 -5.61
CA ILE A 5 1.51 6.52 -6.27
C ILE A 5 0.62 6.71 -7.51
N ILE A 6 -0.46 7.48 -7.37
CA ILE A 6 -1.49 7.64 -8.40
C ILE A 6 -0.99 8.46 -9.59
N ILE A 7 -0.27 9.57 -9.37
CA ILE A 7 0.17 10.44 -10.48
C ILE A 7 1.14 9.69 -11.43
N PRO A 8 2.23 9.08 -10.96
CA PRO A 8 3.14 8.36 -11.85
C PRO A 8 2.42 7.22 -12.59
N MET A 9 1.54 6.48 -11.90
CA MET A 9 0.79 5.38 -12.49
C MET A 9 -0.20 5.80 -13.57
N ILE A 10 -0.88 6.93 -13.41
CA ILE A 10 -1.78 7.46 -14.44
C ILE A 10 -0.96 7.88 -15.66
N ILE A 11 0.15 8.60 -15.44
CA ILE A 11 1.01 9.06 -16.53
C ILE A 11 1.58 7.87 -17.31
N THR A 12 2.17 6.89 -16.62
CA THR A 12 2.73 5.70 -17.27
C THR A 12 1.63 4.89 -17.96
N HIS A 13 0.44 4.76 -17.39
CA HIS A 13 -0.68 4.09 -18.05
C HIS A 13 -1.08 4.81 -19.34
N ILE A 14 -1.23 6.14 -19.34
CA ILE A 14 -1.58 6.92 -20.53
C ILE A 14 -0.49 6.78 -21.62
N LEU A 15 0.78 6.90 -21.24
CA LEU A 15 1.91 6.78 -22.17
C LEU A 15 2.00 5.38 -22.79
N LEU A 16 1.77 4.35 -21.97
CA LEU A 16 1.83 2.97 -22.39
C LEU A 16 0.66 2.61 -23.31
N GLN A 17 -0.54 3.16 -23.07
CA GLN A 17 -1.68 3.02 -23.98
C GLN A 17 -1.44 3.75 -25.32
N ARG A 18 -0.88 4.96 -25.30
CA ARG A 18 -0.56 5.74 -26.51
C ARG A 18 0.44 5.03 -27.42
N ASN A 19 1.46 4.41 -26.85
CA ASN A 19 2.52 3.76 -27.61
C ASN A 19 2.35 2.23 -27.74
N ARG A 20 1.23 1.68 -27.25
CA ARG A 20 0.99 0.23 -27.14
C ARG A 20 1.24 -0.50 -28.46
N GLN A 21 0.66 0.01 -29.54
CA GLN A 21 0.74 -0.63 -30.86
C GLN A 21 2.18 -0.74 -31.33
N LYS A 22 2.99 0.34 -31.18
CA LYS A 22 4.41 0.34 -31.54
C LYS A 22 5.21 -0.74 -30.80
N TYR A 23 4.93 -0.95 -29.51
CA TYR A 23 5.60 -1.98 -28.72
C TYR A 23 5.17 -3.40 -29.13
N ILE A 24 3.91 -3.60 -29.51
CA ILE A 24 3.40 -4.88 -30.01
C ILE A 24 4.02 -5.21 -31.36
N ASP A 25 4.03 -4.25 -32.29
CA ASP A 25 4.58 -4.41 -33.64
C ASP A 25 6.09 -4.68 -33.61
N SER A 26 6.80 -4.10 -32.63
CA SER A 26 8.24 -4.30 -32.43
C SER A 26 8.59 -5.57 -31.62
N ASN A 27 7.60 -6.44 -31.32
CA ASN A 27 7.75 -7.62 -30.46
C ASN A 27 8.31 -7.36 -29.05
N ARG A 28 8.13 -6.14 -28.51
CA ARG A 28 8.61 -5.70 -27.18
C ARG A 28 7.52 -5.80 -26.10
N LYS A 29 6.76 -6.90 -26.13
CA LYS A 29 5.69 -7.15 -25.13
C LYS A 29 6.25 -7.34 -23.71
N ALA A 30 7.51 -7.76 -23.59
CA ALA A 30 8.21 -7.89 -22.33
C ALA A 30 8.36 -6.55 -21.61
N ASP A 31 8.67 -5.47 -22.34
CA ASP A 31 8.86 -4.12 -21.77
C ASP A 31 7.58 -3.62 -21.09
N ILE A 32 6.41 -3.92 -21.67
CA ILE A 32 5.11 -3.57 -21.09
C ILE A 32 4.91 -4.26 -19.73
N TRP A 33 5.27 -5.53 -19.63
CA TRP A 33 5.22 -6.28 -18.38
C TRP A 33 6.24 -5.76 -17.38
N LEU A 34 7.46 -5.45 -17.82
CA LEU A 34 8.52 -4.93 -16.96
C LEU A 34 8.11 -3.59 -16.32
N VAL A 35 7.51 -2.68 -17.09
CA VAL A 35 7.03 -1.39 -16.56
C VAL A 35 5.92 -1.60 -15.52
N ARG A 36 4.95 -2.48 -15.81
CA ARG A 36 3.85 -2.77 -14.87
C ARG A 36 4.37 -3.47 -13.60
N LEU A 37 5.32 -4.39 -13.73
CA LEU A 37 5.79 -5.18 -12.60
C LEU A 37 6.82 -4.41 -11.77
N PHE A 38 7.80 -3.76 -12.37
CA PHE A 38 8.87 -3.07 -11.65
C PHE A 38 8.56 -1.61 -11.37
N VAL A 39 8.19 -0.83 -12.38
CA VAL A 39 8.06 0.63 -12.21
C VAL A 39 6.84 0.97 -11.35
N HIS A 40 5.68 0.42 -11.67
CA HIS A 40 4.46 0.69 -10.92
C HIS A 40 4.55 0.17 -9.48
N ASN A 41 5.04 -1.07 -9.28
CA ASN A 41 5.21 -1.58 -7.92
C ASN A 41 6.32 -0.84 -7.16
N GLY A 42 7.40 -0.41 -7.83
CA GLY A 42 8.49 0.35 -7.22
C GLY A 42 8.02 1.69 -6.66
N PHE A 43 7.26 2.47 -7.44
CA PHE A 43 6.64 3.71 -6.94
C PHE A 43 5.69 3.46 -5.78
N ALA A 44 4.91 2.39 -5.87
CA ALA A 44 3.96 2.05 -4.83
C ALA A 44 4.65 1.62 -3.53
N VAL A 45 5.71 0.80 -3.61
CA VAL A 45 6.59 0.45 -2.49
C VAL A 45 7.19 1.69 -1.85
N TYR A 46 7.77 2.58 -2.67
CA TYR A 46 8.38 3.81 -2.17
C TYR A 46 7.36 4.71 -1.46
N GLY A 47 6.19 4.91 -2.07
CA GLY A 47 5.12 5.73 -1.50
C GLY A 47 4.58 5.19 -0.17
N THR A 48 4.43 3.87 -0.07
CA THR A 48 3.99 3.19 1.17
C THR A 48 5.06 3.24 2.25
N TRP A 49 6.33 2.99 1.90
CA TRP A 49 7.44 3.07 2.85
C TRP A 49 7.57 4.47 3.45
N LEU A 50 7.55 5.50 2.58
CA LEU A 50 7.63 6.89 3.03
C LEU A 50 6.45 7.25 3.92
N TYR A 51 5.24 6.82 3.58
CA TYR A 51 4.06 7.06 4.41
C TYR A 51 4.20 6.48 5.82
N LEU A 52 4.66 5.23 5.95
CA LEU A 52 4.93 4.61 7.25
C LEU A 52 6.02 5.35 8.01
N ALA A 53 7.13 5.69 7.34
CA ALA A 53 8.23 6.43 7.95
C ALA A 53 7.81 7.84 8.42
N THR A 54 6.98 8.54 7.65
CA THR A 54 6.45 9.86 8.03
C THR A 54 5.57 9.75 9.26
N LEU A 55 4.62 8.82 9.30
CA LEU A 55 3.75 8.63 10.47
C LEU A 55 4.53 8.21 11.72
N LEU A 56 5.54 7.36 11.56
CA LEU A 56 6.43 6.97 12.66
C LEU A 56 7.21 8.18 13.19
N ASN A 57 7.88 8.94 12.32
CA ASN A 57 8.64 10.12 12.73
C ASN A 57 7.74 11.20 13.34
N LEU A 58 6.54 11.41 12.78
CA LEU A 58 5.56 12.33 13.31
C LEU A 58 5.10 11.91 14.71
N SER A 59 4.80 10.63 14.93
CA SER A 59 4.38 10.14 16.24
C SER A 59 5.45 10.34 17.32
N VAL A 60 6.72 10.11 16.97
CA VAL A 60 7.86 10.36 17.86
C VAL A 60 8.01 11.84 18.17
N TRP A 61 7.88 12.70 17.15
CA TRP A 61 7.99 14.15 17.31
C TRP A 61 6.88 14.73 18.21
N VAL A 62 5.62 14.36 17.96
CA VAL A 62 4.48 14.81 18.78
C VAL A 62 4.61 14.30 20.22
N SER A 63 5.02 13.04 20.40
CA SER A 63 5.25 12.47 21.73
C SER A 63 6.35 13.19 22.52
N ARG A 64 7.36 13.76 21.84
CA ARG A 64 8.42 14.54 22.49
C ARG A 64 7.97 15.93 22.91
N ILE A 65 7.12 16.59 22.12
CA ILE A 65 6.63 17.94 22.41
C ILE A 65 5.64 17.96 23.58
N TYR A 66 4.73 17.00 23.63
CA TYR A 66 3.69 16.92 24.68
C TYR A 66 4.17 16.32 26.01
N ASN A 67 5.48 16.40 26.28
CA ASN A 67 6.15 16.05 27.53
C ASN A 67 5.62 14.78 28.21
N ARG A 68 5.98 13.60 27.66
CA ARG A 68 6.00 12.23 28.25
C ARG A 68 4.93 11.80 29.28
N ASN A 69 3.77 12.43 29.38
CA ASN A 69 2.66 11.84 30.12
C ASN A 69 2.25 10.54 29.42
N SER A 70 2.20 9.44 30.17
CA SER A 70 1.93 8.11 29.63
C SER A 70 0.64 8.06 28.80
N GLN A 71 -0.37 8.84 29.18
CA GLN A 71 -1.64 8.97 28.48
C GLN A 71 -1.53 9.71 27.12
N SER A 72 -0.70 10.76 27.02
CA SER A 72 -0.54 11.49 25.75
C SER A 72 0.22 10.66 24.71
N VAL A 73 1.20 9.85 25.15
CA VAL A 73 1.94 8.92 24.26
C VAL A 73 1.02 7.84 23.70
N THR A 74 0.08 7.35 24.50
CA THR A 74 -0.88 6.33 24.04
C THR A 74 -1.84 6.87 23.00
N ASP A 75 -2.30 8.11 23.17
CA ASP A 75 -3.24 8.74 22.26
C ASP A 75 -2.58 9.06 20.92
N VAL A 76 -1.34 9.57 20.93
CA VAL A 76 -0.55 9.84 19.72
C VAL A 76 -0.28 8.55 18.93
N SER A 77 0.06 7.47 19.61
CA SER A 77 0.28 6.16 18.97
C SER A 77 -1.02 5.63 18.34
N THR A 78 -2.15 5.78 19.03
CA THR A 78 -3.47 5.38 18.52
C THR A 78 -3.85 6.20 17.30
N ALA A 79 -3.61 7.52 17.32
CA ALA A 79 -3.84 8.40 16.19
C ALA A 79 -2.95 8.05 14.98
N SER A 80 -1.69 7.66 15.20
CA SER A 80 -0.82 7.20 14.11
C SER A 80 -1.33 5.90 13.50
N LEU A 81 -1.71 4.91 14.32
CA LEU A 81 -2.27 3.65 13.85
C LEU A 81 -3.63 3.83 13.14
N SER A 82 -4.47 4.75 13.61
CA SER A 82 -5.75 5.04 12.95
C SER A 82 -5.54 5.73 11.60
N LEU A 83 -4.55 6.61 11.47
CA LEU A 83 -4.15 7.18 10.19
C LEU A 83 -3.70 6.07 9.23
N VAL A 84 -2.86 5.12 9.67
CA VAL A 84 -2.48 3.97 8.84
C VAL A 84 -3.72 3.20 8.37
N LEU A 85 -4.66 2.91 9.27
CA LEU A 85 -5.91 2.22 8.91
C LEU A 85 -6.68 2.98 7.81
N VAL A 86 -6.88 4.29 7.98
CA VAL A 86 -7.55 5.13 6.97
C VAL A 86 -6.79 5.08 5.64
N GLY A 87 -5.47 5.18 5.67
CA GLY A 87 -4.62 5.08 4.48
C GLY A 87 -4.80 3.74 3.74
N VAL A 88 -4.84 2.63 4.49
CA VAL A 88 -5.05 1.27 3.94
C VAL A 88 -6.44 1.13 3.32
N VAL A 89 -7.48 1.61 3.99
CA VAL A 89 -8.86 1.55 3.48
C VAL A 89 -9.00 2.37 2.20
N ILE A 90 -8.51 3.62 2.19
CA ILE A 90 -8.58 4.46 0.99
C ILE A 90 -7.79 3.81 -0.15
N TYR A 91 -6.59 3.29 0.13
CA TYR A 91 -5.79 2.60 -0.89
C TYR A 91 -6.51 1.39 -1.48
N PHE A 92 -7.11 0.54 -0.63
CA PHE A 92 -7.89 -0.61 -1.07
C PHE A 92 -9.06 -0.21 -1.97
N VAL A 93 -9.79 0.86 -1.60
CA VAL A 93 -10.92 1.37 -2.40
C VAL A 93 -10.44 1.95 -3.73
N CYS A 94 -9.41 2.80 -3.70
CA CYS A 94 -8.81 3.39 -4.89
C CYS A 94 -8.35 2.31 -5.87
N GLU A 95 -7.71 1.27 -5.37
CA GLU A 95 -7.14 0.21 -6.18
C GLU A 95 -8.19 -0.73 -6.78
N ASN A 96 -9.24 -1.08 -6.03
CA ASN A 96 -10.23 -2.06 -6.48
C ASN A 96 -11.38 -1.46 -7.29
N PHE A 97 -11.71 -0.19 -7.07
CA PHE A 97 -12.87 0.48 -7.67
C PHE A 97 -12.50 1.64 -8.60
N ILE A 98 -11.64 2.57 -8.15
CA ILE A 98 -11.42 3.84 -8.88
C ILE A 98 -10.38 3.70 -9.99
N PHE A 99 -9.19 3.19 -9.65
CA PHE A 99 -8.02 3.10 -10.52
C PHE A 99 -7.70 1.65 -10.91
N TYR A 100 -8.72 0.80 -10.95
CA TYR A 100 -8.58 -0.62 -11.22
C TYR A 100 -7.75 -0.91 -12.49
N SER A 101 -7.94 -0.15 -13.58
CA SER A 101 -7.17 -0.31 -14.82
C SER A 101 -5.66 -0.07 -14.65
N SER A 102 -5.28 0.92 -13.83
CA SER A 102 -3.89 1.35 -13.67
C SER A 102 -3.16 0.60 -12.56
N MET A 103 -3.89 0.15 -11.52
CA MET A 103 -3.34 -0.43 -10.29
C MET A 103 -3.54 -1.95 -10.16
N ALA A 104 -4.23 -2.60 -11.11
CA ALA A 104 -4.51 -4.05 -11.03
C ALA A 104 -3.27 -4.92 -10.73
N TYR A 105 -2.10 -4.52 -11.22
CA TYR A 105 -0.85 -5.29 -11.13
C TYR A 105 0.07 -4.91 -9.95
N THR A 106 -0.41 -4.10 -9.01
CA THR A 106 0.45 -3.48 -7.98
C THR A 106 0.32 -4.15 -6.61
N PHE A 107 1.00 -5.27 -6.37
CA PHE A 107 0.87 -6.06 -5.13
C PHE A 107 1.89 -5.72 -4.04
N LEU A 108 3.08 -5.23 -4.41
CA LEU A 108 4.19 -5.00 -3.47
C LEU A 108 3.87 -4.04 -2.29
N PRO A 109 2.99 -3.04 -2.40
CA PRO A 109 2.61 -2.18 -1.27
C PRO A 109 2.05 -2.94 -0.07
N TRP A 110 1.28 -4.01 -0.33
CA TRP A 110 0.72 -4.84 0.74
C TRP A 110 1.80 -5.60 1.50
N PHE A 111 2.82 -6.11 0.79
CA PHE A 111 3.98 -6.72 1.43
C PHE A 111 4.72 -5.72 2.33
N VAL A 112 4.90 -4.48 1.87
CA VAL A 112 5.53 -3.41 2.66
C VAL A 112 4.72 -3.07 3.90
N LEU A 113 3.39 -2.95 3.78
CA LEU A 113 2.52 -2.69 4.92
C LEU A 113 2.60 -3.80 5.97
N ILE A 114 2.52 -5.06 5.54
CA ILE A 114 2.62 -6.23 6.41
C ILE A 114 3.98 -6.27 7.10
N PHE A 115 5.06 -6.03 6.35
CA PHE A 115 6.42 -6.01 6.89
C PHE A 115 6.60 -4.88 7.92
N GLY A 116 6.16 -3.67 7.60
CA GLY A 116 6.24 -2.52 8.50
C GLY A 116 5.43 -2.70 9.78
N LEU A 117 4.19 -3.17 9.67
CA LEU A 117 3.33 -3.45 10.82
C LEU A 117 3.85 -4.62 11.66
N SER A 118 4.38 -5.66 11.03
CA SER A 118 5.03 -6.77 11.74
C SER A 118 6.21 -6.27 12.58
N GLY A 119 7.03 -5.36 12.03
CA GLY A 119 8.10 -4.69 12.78
C GLY A 119 7.58 -3.91 13.99
N VAL A 120 6.46 -3.20 13.85
CA VAL A 120 5.82 -2.47 14.97
C VAL A 120 5.30 -3.42 16.04
N VAL A 121 4.61 -4.50 15.65
CA VAL A 121 4.06 -5.50 16.58
C VAL A 121 5.20 -6.22 17.33
N SER A 122 6.20 -6.71 16.59
CA SER A 122 7.35 -7.43 17.16
C SER A 122 8.12 -6.56 18.17
N LYS A 123 8.39 -5.30 17.81
CA LYS A 123 9.12 -4.38 18.70
C LYS A 123 8.34 -4.05 19.97
N ASN A 124 7.01 -4.05 19.92
CA ASN A 124 6.15 -3.64 21.04
C ASN A 124 5.57 -4.80 21.84
N ALA A 125 5.76 -6.06 21.43
CA ALA A 125 5.18 -7.22 22.09
C ALA A 125 5.54 -7.29 23.59
N ASN A 126 6.83 -7.27 23.91
CA ASN A 126 7.35 -7.46 25.27
C ASN A 126 7.56 -6.15 26.05
N ARG A 127 7.20 -5.01 25.46
CA ARG A 127 7.43 -3.68 26.03
C ARG A 127 6.40 -3.34 27.11
N THR A 128 6.81 -3.19 28.36
CA THR A 128 5.93 -2.83 29.47
C THR A 128 5.55 -1.34 29.49
N ASP A 129 6.33 -0.50 28.81
CA ASP A 129 6.11 0.94 28.64
C ASP A 129 4.99 1.29 27.66
N VAL A 130 4.52 0.33 26.87
CA VAL A 130 3.50 0.53 25.83
C VAL A 130 2.15 -0.02 26.29
N SER A 131 1.10 0.78 26.13
CA SER A 131 -0.27 0.37 26.47
C SER A 131 -0.71 -0.88 25.70
N ASN A 132 -1.30 -1.84 26.43
CA ASN A 132 -1.85 -3.07 25.87
C ASN A 132 -2.94 -2.82 24.80
N LYS A 133 -3.65 -1.68 24.88
CA LYS A 133 -4.62 -1.26 23.86
C LYS A 133 -3.95 -1.04 22.52
N ASN A 134 -2.81 -0.34 22.50
CA ASN A 134 -2.10 -0.01 21.27
C ASN A 134 -1.44 -1.23 20.64
N LYS A 135 -0.94 -2.16 21.48
CA LYS A 135 -0.43 -3.46 21.01
C LYS A 135 -1.53 -4.28 20.32
N SER A 136 -2.69 -4.38 20.95
CA SER A 136 -3.84 -5.11 20.38
C SER A 136 -4.34 -4.44 19.10
N PHE A 137 -4.35 -3.10 19.05
CA PHE A 137 -4.76 -2.35 17.86
C PHE A 137 -3.79 -2.55 16.69
N ALA A 138 -2.48 -2.52 16.93
CA ALA A 138 -1.48 -2.80 15.90
C ALA A 138 -1.57 -4.24 15.37
N LEU A 139 -1.81 -5.22 16.27
CA LEU A 139 -2.01 -6.62 15.88
C LEU A 139 -3.29 -6.79 15.04
N ALA A 140 -4.41 -6.19 15.48
CA ALA A 140 -5.66 -6.22 14.72
C ALA A 140 -5.49 -5.60 13.33
N LEU A 141 -4.78 -4.47 13.24
CA LEU A 141 -4.50 -3.80 11.96
C LEU A 141 -3.65 -4.68 11.02
N LEU A 142 -2.67 -5.41 11.57
CA LEU A 142 -1.89 -6.38 10.79
C LEU A 142 -2.77 -7.51 10.24
N ILE A 143 -3.66 -8.08 11.07
CA ILE A 143 -4.61 -9.11 10.65
C ILE A 143 -5.53 -8.58 9.54
N ILE A 144 -6.04 -7.36 9.69
CA ILE A 144 -6.87 -6.70 8.66
C ILE A 144 -6.08 -6.53 7.36
N CYS A 145 -4.81 -6.10 7.42
CA CYS A 145 -3.97 -5.95 6.23
C CYS A 145 -3.75 -7.29 5.51
N CYS A 146 -3.49 -8.36 6.25
CA CYS A 146 -3.38 -9.71 5.69
C CYS A 146 -4.70 -10.16 5.03
N GLY A 147 -5.84 -9.93 5.70
CA GLY A 147 -7.16 -10.27 5.16
C GLY A 147 -7.50 -9.49 3.88
N LEU A 148 -7.27 -8.18 3.86
CA LEU A 148 -7.47 -7.34 2.67
C LEU A 148 -6.55 -7.76 1.52
N PHE A 149 -5.30 -8.14 1.81
CA PHE A 149 -4.39 -8.67 0.80
C PHE A 149 -4.89 -10.00 0.21
N ALA A 150 -5.39 -10.92 1.04
CA ALA A 150 -5.99 -12.17 0.57
C ALA A 150 -7.24 -11.93 -0.29
N ILE A 151 -8.15 -11.05 0.16
CA ILE A 151 -9.33 -10.63 -0.62
C ILE A 151 -8.90 -10.08 -1.97
N ARG A 152 -7.86 -9.23 -1.98
CA ARG A 152 -7.33 -8.69 -3.23
C ARG A 152 -6.80 -9.76 -4.17
N LEU A 153 -6.04 -10.73 -3.67
CA LEU A 153 -5.53 -11.83 -4.50
C LEU A 153 -6.69 -12.59 -5.15
N ILE A 154 -7.73 -12.90 -4.37
CA ILE A 154 -8.95 -13.54 -4.88
C ILE A 154 -9.61 -12.68 -5.95
N LEU A 155 -9.84 -11.39 -5.69
CA LEU A 155 -10.44 -10.47 -6.66
C LEU A 155 -9.61 -10.36 -7.94
N PHE A 156 -8.29 -10.32 -7.83
CA PHE A 156 -7.40 -10.28 -8.99
C PHE A 156 -7.51 -11.56 -9.81
N ILE A 157 -7.43 -12.73 -9.18
CA ILE A 157 -7.53 -14.04 -9.85
C ILE A 157 -8.89 -14.17 -10.53
N VAL A 158 -9.99 -13.89 -9.83
CA VAL A 158 -11.35 -13.93 -10.39
C VAL A 158 -11.46 -13.01 -11.60
N ARG A 159 -11.01 -11.75 -11.47
CA ARG A 159 -11.10 -10.78 -12.57
C ARG A 159 -10.20 -11.14 -13.75
N TYR A 160 -9.02 -11.70 -13.48
CA TYR A 160 -8.10 -12.22 -14.49
C TYR A 160 -8.74 -13.35 -15.31
N ILE A 161 -9.38 -14.32 -14.64
CA ILE A 161 -10.08 -15.44 -15.29
C ILE A 161 -11.27 -14.91 -16.11
N THR A 162 -12.05 -13.96 -15.58
CA THR A 162 -13.20 -13.35 -16.30
C THR A 162 -12.81 -12.38 -17.41
N ARG A 163 -11.51 -12.20 -17.72
CA ARG A 163 -10.97 -11.22 -18.70
C ARG A 163 -11.44 -9.78 -18.51
N LYS A 164 -11.80 -9.40 -17.28
CA LYS A 164 -12.15 -8.00 -16.95
C LYS A 164 -10.92 -7.10 -16.81
N ILE A 165 -9.73 -7.70 -16.75
CA ILE A 165 -8.45 -6.98 -16.78
C ILE A 165 -8.01 -6.87 -18.24
N PRO A 166 -7.69 -5.67 -18.76
CA PRO A 166 -7.11 -5.54 -20.09
C PRO A 166 -5.76 -6.28 -20.15
N THR A 167 -5.75 -7.40 -20.87
CA THR A 167 -4.58 -8.21 -21.14
C THR A 167 -3.89 -7.72 -22.42
N ILE A 168 -2.62 -8.06 -22.60
CA ILE A 168 -1.85 -7.72 -23.82
C ILE A 168 -2.46 -8.39 -25.08
N ARG A 169 -3.36 -9.36 -24.90
CA ARG A 169 -4.02 -10.10 -25.99
C ARG A 169 -5.37 -9.53 -26.40
N ASP A 170 -5.92 -8.57 -25.67
CA ASP A 170 -7.20 -7.98 -26.03
C ASP A 170 -6.96 -6.91 -27.12
N PRO A 171 -7.67 -6.99 -28.27
CA PRO A 171 -7.53 -6.03 -29.36
C PRO A 171 -7.82 -4.58 -28.90
#